data_AF-A0A3P5XP09-F1
#
_entry.id   AF-A0A3P5XP09-F1
#
_cell.length_a   1.000
_cell.length_b   1.000
_cell.length_c   1.000
_cell.angle_alpha   90.00
_cell.angle_beta   90.00
_cell.angle_gamma   90.00
#
_symmetry.space_group_name_H-M   'P 1'
#
loop_
_entity.id
_entity.type
_entity.pdbx_description
1 polymer ?
#
loop_
_entity_poly.entity_id
_entity_poly.type
_entity_poly.pdbx_seq_one_letter_code
_entity_poly.pdbx_strand_id
1 'polypeptide(L)'
;MNGLSSNEMTKTTGGNTMLNKFKKQMKNEKGMTLIELLAVIVIIAIIAAIAVPAIGGIISNTKDKALLADASNILAGAKLANAGGACTETTDATDATITAVECSHDVLKKYVENVKDFENVPTNFSAELKNNIWTVTYSGLSQINNEKYDAGTDKKITESELNELLNN
;
A
#
# COMPACT_ATOMS: atom_id res chain seq x y z
N MET A 1 39.36 83.14 -33.44
CA MET A 1 40.39 82.15 -33.01
C MET A 1 39.94 81.56 -31.69
N ASN A 2 40.15 80.25 -31.56
CA ASN A 2 40.00 79.40 -30.36
C ASN A 2 38.54 79.05 -30.00
N GLY A 3 38.02 77.84 -30.17
CA GLY A 3 38.66 76.53 -30.36
C GLY A 3 38.67 75.75 -29.05
N LEU A 4 38.05 74.56 -29.07
CA LEU A 4 38.06 73.48 -28.08
C LEU A 4 37.15 73.76 -26.84
N SER A 5 36.44 72.82 -26.22
CA SER A 5 36.60 71.37 -26.20
C SER A 5 35.36 70.73 -25.55
N SER A 6 35.08 69.48 -25.96
CA SER A 6 34.48 68.40 -25.15
C SER A 6 33.02 68.54 -24.71
N ASN A 7 32.07 67.85 -25.36
CA ASN A 7 31.77 66.44 -25.15
C ASN A 7 31.36 66.13 -23.69
N GLU A 8 30.08 66.32 -23.38
CA GLU A 8 29.44 65.55 -22.32
C GLU A 8 28.78 64.31 -22.91
N MET A 9 29.39 63.19 -22.53
CA MET A 9 29.14 61.84 -22.98
C MET A 9 27.90 61.25 -22.30
N THR A 10 27.10 60.58 -23.14
CA THR A 10 26.40 59.33 -22.87
C THR A 10 25.44 59.30 -21.68
N LYS A 11 24.18 59.60 -21.98
CA LYS A 11 23.05 59.01 -21.26
C LYS A 11 22.96 57.54 -21.66
N THR A 12 23.75 56.68 -21.01
CA THR A 12 23.65 55.23 -21.15
C THR A 12 22.29 54.80 -20.61
N THR A 13 21.39 54.44 -21.54
CA THR A 13 20.13 53.73 -21.32
C THR A 13 20.43 52.37 -20.67
N GLY A 14 20.59 52.37 -19.35
CA GLY A 14 20.81 51.19 -18.50
C GLY A 14 19.54 50.41 -18.19
N GLY A 15 18.72 50.12 -19.19
CA GLY A 15 17.46 49.40 -18.97
C GLY A 15 17.02 48.67 -20.22
N ASN A 16 17.67 47.54 -20.54
CA ASN A 16 17.07 46.44 -21.33
C ASN A 16 18.00 45.23 -21.56
N THR A 17 19.24 45.23 -21.09
CA THR A 17 20.20 44.13 -21.36
C THR A 17 19.78 42.79 -20.72
N MET A 18 19.03 42.80 -19.62
CA MET A 18 18.55 41.57 -18.95
C MET A 18 17.20 41.08 -19.51
N LEU A 19 16.26 41.99 -19.78
CA LEU A 19 14.97 41.71 -20.43
C LEU A 19 15.13 41.15 -21.86
N ASN A 20 16.12 41.67 -22.61
CA ASN A 20 16.40 41.19 -23.97
C ASN A 20 16.98 39.76 -24.00
N LYS A 21 17.64 39.29 -22.91
CA LYS A 21 18.15 37.92 -22.81
C LYS A 21 17.02 36.90 -22.60
N PHE A 22 16.04 37.20 -21.73
CA PHE A 22 14.85 36.37 -21.53
C PHE A 22 13.97 36.30 -22.79
N LYS A 23 13.79 37.43 -23.49
CA LYS A 23 13.04 37.49 -24.75
C LYS A 23 13.72 36.72 -25.89
N LYS A 24 15.04 36.49 -25.81
CA LYS A 24 15.81 35.69 -26.77
C LYS A 24 15.72 34.18 -26.48
N GLN A 25 15.59 33.78 -25.22
CA GLN A 25 15.39 32.36 -24.86
C GLN A 25 13.99 31.85 -25.22
N MET A 26 12.93 32.64 -24.99
CA MET A 26 11.57 32.26 -25.42
C MET A 26 11.39 32.14 -26.94
N LYS A 27 12.25 32.77 -27.74
CA LYS A 27 12.25 32.66 -29.21
C LYS A 27 12.99 31.41 -29.72
N ASN A 28 13.72 30.71 -28.85
CA ASN A 28 14.45 29.48 -29.17
C ASN A 28 13.71 28.21 -28.75
N GLU A 29 12.51 28.33 -28.18
CA GLU A 29 11.57 27.22 -28.01
C GLU A 29 11.04 26.84 -29.41
N LYS A 30 11.80 26.00 -30.13
CA LYS A 30 11.25 25.29 -31.28
C LYS A 30 10.11 24.42 -30.76
N GLY A 31 8.88 24.91 -30.88
CA GLY A 31 7.69 24.21 -30.42
C GLY A 31 7.61 22.83 -31.06
N MET A 32 7.34 21.80 -30.25
CA MET A 32 6.99 20.49 -30.78
C MET A 32 5.79 20.63 -31.71
N THR A 33 5.86 19.96 -32.84
CA THR A 33 4.75 19.94 -33.79
C THR A 33 3.61 19.12 -33.22
N LEU A 34 2.36 19.47 -33.53
CA LEU A 34 1.19 18.70 -33.07
C LEU A 34 1.25 17.23 -33.51
N ILE A 35 1.87 16.95 -34.67
CA ILE A 35 2.00 15.59 -35.20
C ILE A 35 2.96 14.73 -34.37
N GLU A 36 4.05 15.31 -33.84
CA GLU A 36 4.97 14.60 -32.94
C GLU A 36 4.28 14.21 -31.64
N LEU A 37 3.48 15.11 -31.07
CA LEU A 37 2.72 14.84 -29.86
C LEU A 37 1.60 13.81 -30.09
N LEU A 38 0.97 13.86 -31.27
CA LEU A 38 -0.05 12.88 -31.67
C LEU A 38 0.53 11.47 -31.80
N ALA A 39 1.69 11.31 -32.43
CA ALA A 39 2.33 10.01 -32.58
C ALA A 39 2.62 9.34 -31.22
N VAL A 40 3.05 10.11 -30.22
CA VAL A 40 3.32 9.60 -28.86
C VAL A 40 2.04 9.14 -28.18
N ILE A 41 0.94 9.90 -28.27
CA ILE A 41 -0.34 9.52 -27.65
C ILE A 41 -0.87 8.22 -28.27
N VAL A 42 -0.73 8.04 -29.59
CA VAL A 42 -1.14 6.80 -30.27
C VAL A 42 -0.37 5.60 -29.73
N ILE A 43 0.96 5.72 -29.55
CA ILE A 43 1.77 4.64 -29.00
C ILE A 43 1.36 4.33 -27.55
N ILE A 44 1.17 5.35 -26.70
CA ILE A 44 0.71 5.17 -25.32
C ILE A 44 -0.67 4.52 -25.28
N ALA A 45 -1.58 4.88 -26.18
CA ALA A 45 -2.92 4.30 -26.25
C ALA A 45 -2.88 2.78 -26.56
N ILE A 46 -2.02 2.35 -27.48
CA ILE A 46 -1.86 0.93 -27.81
C ILE A 46 -1.27 0.15 -26.62
N ILE A 47 -0.24 0.70 -25.96
CA ILE A 47 0.37 0.08 -24.77
C ILE A 47 -0.66 -0.01 -23.63
N ALA A 48 -1.38 1.08 -23.37
CA ALA A 48 -2.38 1.15 -22.31
C ALA A 48 -3.52 0.15 -22.52
N ALA A 49 -3.96 -0.06 -23.76
CA ALA A 49 -5.02 -1.01 -24.09
C ALA A 49 -4.72 -2.45 -23.64
N ILE A 50 -3.46 -2.89 -23.72
CA ILE A 50 -3.03 -4.24 -23.30
C ILE A 50 -2.62 -4.26 -21.82
N ALA A 51 -1.94 -3.20 -21.36
CA ALA A 51 -1.40 -3.14 -20.01
C ALA A 51 -2.48 -3.03 -18.92
N VAL A 52 -3.54 -2.24 -19.14
CA VAL A 52 -4.55 -1.97 -18.11
C VAL A 52 -5.29 -3.23 -17.64
N PRO A 53 -5.83 -4.10 -18.52
CA PRO A 53 -6.47 -5.33 -18.08
C PRO A 53 -5.51 -6.29 -17.36
N ALA A 54 -4.27 -6.41 -17.85
CA ALA A 54 -3.26 -7.30 -17.27
C ALA A 54 -2.86 -6.89 -15.84
N ILE A 55 -2.69 -5.58 -15.61
CA ILE A 55 -2.33 -5.03 -14.29
C ILE A 55 -3.46 -5.23 -13.28
N GLY A 56 -4.73 -5.16 -13.70
CA GLY A 56 -5.88 -5.35 -12.81
C GLY A 56 -5.87 -6.71 -12.09
N GLY A 57 -5.61 -7.80 -12.81
CA GLY A 57 -5.54 -9.14 -12.22
C GLY A 57 -4.37 -9.31 -11.25
N ILE A 58 -3.20 -8.76 -11.60
CA ILE A 58 -2.01 -8.78 -10.72
C ILE A 58 -2.31 -8.04 -9.41
N ILE A 59 -2.93 -6.86 -9.49
CA ILE A 59 -3.29 -6.06 -8.32
C ILE A 59 -4.26 -6.83 -7.41
N SER A 60 -5.27 -7.52 -7.97
CA SER A 60 -6.20 -8.33 -7.15
C SER A 60 -5.44 -9.41 -6.39
N ASN A 61 -4.59 -10.17 -7.08
CA ASN A 61 -3.79 -11.23 -6.47
C ASN A 61 -2.86 -10.70 -5.38
N THR A 62 -2.24 -9.53 -5.59
CA THR A 62 -1.39 -8.88 -4.58
C THR A 62 -2.21 -8.44 -3.35
N LYS A 63 -3.43 -7.93 -3.55
CA LYS A 63 -4.31 -7.56 -2.44
C LYS A 63 -4.75 -8.79 -1.64
N ASP A 64 -5.14 -9.86 -2.31
CA ASP A 64 -5.57 -11.11 -1.65
C ASP A 64 -4.42 -11.73 -0.86
N LYS A 65 -3.22 -11.81 -1.44
CA LYS A 65 -2.01 -12.25 -0.72
C LYS A 65 -1.67 -11.36 0.47
N ALA A 66 -1.87 -10.04 0.36
CA ALA A 66 -1.64 -9.13 1.47
C ALA A 66 -2.60 -9.39 2.63
N LEU A 67 -3.87 -9.72 2.36
CA LEU A 67 -4.85 -10.08 3.39
C LEU A 67 -4.49 -11.40 4.09
N LEU A 68 -3.96 -12.39 3.36
CA LEU A 68 -3.41 -13.61 3.96
C LEU A 68 -2.17 -13.32 4.81
N ALA A 69 -1.29 -12.43 4.34
CA ALA A 69 -0.11 -12.02 5.09
C ALA A 69 -0.49 -11.29 6.39
N ASP A 70 -1.53 -10.44 6.37
CA ASP A 70 -2.10 -9.82 7.56
C ASP A 70 -2.60 -10.88 8.55
N ALA A 71 -3.31 -11.92 8.08
CA ALA A 71 -3.74 -13.03 8.92
C ALA A 71 -2.55 -13.80 9.55
N SER A 72 -1.45 -13.95 8.81
CA SER A 72 -0.22 -14.57 9.33
C SER A 72 0.47 -13.69 10.38
N ASN A 73 0.48 -12.36 10.17
CA ASN A 73 0.95 -11.41 11.17
C ASN A 73 0.10 -11.47 12.44
N ILE A 74 -1.22 -11.60 12.31
CA ILE A 74 -2.14 -11.79 13.45
C ILE A 74 -1.80 -13.09 14.19
N LEU A 75 -1.58 -14.19 13.47
CA LEU A 75 -1.20 -15.47 14.06
C LEU A 75 0.11 -15.37 14.84
N ALA A 76 1.13 -14.73 14.27
CA ALA A 76 2.41 -14.51 14.94
C ALA A 76 2.23 -13.67 16.20
N GLY A 77 1.46 -12.58 16.12
CA GLY A 77 1.10 -11.74 17.27
C GLY A 77 0.36 -12.51 18.36
N ALA A 78 -0.54 -13.43 18.00
CA ALA A 78 -1.26 -14.27 18.94
C ALA A 78 -0.35 -15.26 19.67
N LYS A 79 0.60 -15.88 18.96
CA LYS A 79 1.60 -16.75 19.59
C LYS A 79 2.49 -15.98 20.57
N LEU A 80 2.88 -14.76 20.22
CA LEU A 80 3.64 -13.88 21.11
C LEU A 80 2.82 -13.44 22.32
N ALA A 81 1.55 -13.06 22.12
CA ALA A 81 0.64 -12.68 23.19
C ALA A 81 0.38 -13.84 24.16
N ASN A 82 0.18 -15.05 23.62
CA ASN A 82 0.01 -16.26 24.42
C ASN A 82 1.27 -16.59 25.22
N ALA A 83 2.46 -16.52 24.58
CA ALA A 83 3.73 -16.73 25.28
C ALA A 83 3.96 -15.69 26.40
N GLY A 84 3.41 -14.48 26.25
CA GLY A 84 3.42 -13.44 27.28
C GLY A 84 2.30 -13.55 28.32
N GLY A 85 1.44 -14.56 28.25
CA GLY A 85 0.30 -14.75 29.18
C GLY A 85 -0.81 -13.69 29.04
N ALA A 86 -0.88 -13.00 27.89
CA ALA A 86 -1.85 -11.93 27.66
C ALA A 86 -3.18 -12.43 27.06
N CYS A 87 -3.23 -13.69 26.60
CA CYS A 87 -4.45 -14.32 26.08
C CYS A 87 -5.23 -15.00 27.20
N THR A 88 -6.53 -15.20 26.97
CA THR A 88 -7.42 -15.85 27.94
C THR A 88 -7.34 -17.35 27.78
N GLU A 89 -7.01 -18.07 28.85
CA GLU A 89 -7.02 -19.52 28.87
C GLU A 89 -8.37 -20.04 29.39
N THR A 90 -8.92 -21.05 28.72
CA THR A 90 -10.05 -21.83 29.20
C THR A 90 -9.53 -23.15 29.75
N THR A 91 -9.82 -23.42 31.01
CA THR A 91 -9.40 -24.65 31.70
C THR A 91 -10.58 -25.58 31.93
N ASP A 92 -10.36 -26.89 31.81
CA ASP A 92 -11.33 -27.89 32.25
C ASP A 92 -11.51 -27.82 33.77
N ALA A 93 -12.76 -27.72 34.21
CA ALA A 93 -13.11 -27.64 35.63
C ALA A 93 -12.75 -28.92 36.42
N THR A 94 -12.53 -30.04 35.74
CA THR A 94 -12.27 -31.36 36.34
C THR A 94 -10.79 -31.69 36.50
N ASP A 95 -9.92 -31.21 35.61
CA ASP A 95 -8.50 -31.62 35.59
C ASP A 95 -7.51 -30.45 35.44
N ALA A 96 -8.03 -29.20 35.48
CA ALA A 96 -7.24 -27.97 35.33
C ALA A 96 -6.37 -27.90 34.07
N THR A 97 -6.69 -28.71 33.05
CA THR A 97 -6.03 -28.72 31.74
C THR A 97 -6.53 -27.57 30.89
N ILE A 98 -5.62 -26.88 30.19
CA ILE A 98 -5.98 -25.85 29.22
C ILE A 98 -6.60 -26.51 27.98
N THR A 99 -7.84 -26.17 27.65
CA THR A 99 -8.57 -26.70 26.48
C THR A 99 -8.64 -25.73 25.33
N ALA A 100 -8.62 -24.43 25.63
CA ALA A 100 -8.61 -23.38 24.64
C ALA A 100 -7.80 -22.17 25.11
N VAL A 101 -7.22 -21.45 24.16
CA VAL A 101 -6.67 -20.11 24.38
C VAL A 101 -7.33 -19.17 23.40
N GLU A 102 -7.82 -18.03 23.87
CA GLU A 102 -8.42 -16.98 23.05
C GLU A 102 -7.64 -15.67 23.20
N CYS A 103 -7.12 -15.17 22.09
CA CYS A 103 -6.50 -13.86 21.99
C CYS A 103 -7.49 -12.89 21.31
N SER A 104 -8.07 -11.97 22.09
CA SER A 104 -9.04 -11.02 21.59
C SER A 104 -8.39 -9.90 20.79
N HIS A 105 -9.20 -9.20 20.00
CA HIS A 105 -8.80 -8.03 19.22
C HIS A 105 -8.02 -6.98 20.05
N ASP A 106 -8.54 -6.62 21.23
CA ASP A 106 -7.93 -5.59 22.08
C ASP A 106 -6.57 -6.00 22.65
N VAL A 107 -6.36 -7.30 22.87
CA VAL A 107 -5.07 -7.85 23.24
C VAL A 107 -4.14 -7.77 22.03
N LEU A 108 -4.57 -8.33 20.91
CA LEU A 108 -3.75 -8.50 19.72
C LEU A 108 -3.32 -7.17 19.09
N LYS A 109 -4.08 -6.09 19.23
CA LYS A 109 -3.68 -4.73 18.80
C LYS A 109 -2.34 -4.26 19.35
N LYS A 110 -1.87 -4.83 20.47
CA LYS A 110 -0.58 -4.50 21.08
C LYS A 110 0.58 -5.32 20.52
N TYR A 111 0.28 -6.39 19.80
CA TYR A 111 1.24 -7.38 19.30
C TYR A 111 1.31 -7.41 17.77
N VAL A 112 0.37 -6.76 17.07
CA VAL A 112 0.32 -6.69 15.62
C VAL A 112 0.42 -5.24 15.17
N GLU A 113 1.17 -4.99 14.11
CA GLU A 113 1.31 -3.68 13.49
C GLU A 113 0.78 -3.72 12.05
N ASN A 114 0.23 -2.60 11.58
CA ASN A 114 -0.15 -2.38 10.19
C ASN A 114 -1.23 -3.34 9.62
N VAL A 115 -1.90 -4.11 10.47
CA VAL A 115 -3.09 -4.88 10.09
C VAL A 115 -4.26 -3.93 9.88
N LYS A 116 -5.01 -4.10 8.79
CA LYS A 116 -6.16 -3.24 8.49
C LYS A 116 -7.32 -3.50 9.45
N ASP A 117 -7.69 -2.49 10.22
CA ASP A 117 -8.96 -2.44 10.93
C ASP A 117 -10.08 -2.01 9.97
N PHE A 118 -11.17 -2.76 9.95
CA PHE A 118 -12.40 -2.37 9.27
C PHE A 118 -13.28 -1.59 10.25
N GLU A 119 -13.65 -0.38 9.84
CA GLU A 119 -14.50 0.51 10.63
C GLU A 119 -15.89 -0.10 10.79
N ASN A 120 -16.51 0.12 11.96
CA ASN A 120 -17.82 -0.46 12.34
C ASN A 120 -17.84 -1.99 12.42
N VAL A 121 -16.68 -2.65 12.48
CA VAL A 121 -16.57 -4.09 12.77
C VAL A 121 -16.02 -4.26 14.19
N PRO A 122 -16.84 -4.68 15.16
CA PRO A 122 -16.46 -4.72 16.58
C PRO A 122 -15.31 -5.70 16.87
N THR A 123 -15.17 -6.75 16.06
CA THR A 123 -14.06 -7.72 16.15
C THR A 123 -13.42 -7.88 14.77
N ASN A 124 -12.37 -7.08 14.50
CA ASN A 124 -11.67 -7.14 13.22
C ASN A 124 -10.85 -8.42 13.08
N PHE A 125 -10.15 -8.79 14.14
CA PHE A 125 -9.38 -10.01 14.21
C PHE A 125 -9.30 -10.58 15.62
N SER A 126 -9.17 -11.90 15.70
CA SER A 126 -8.90 -12.66 16.92
C SER A 126 -8.15 -13.93 16.56
N ALA A 127 -7.56 -14.59 17.55
CA ALA A 127 -6.94 -15.89 17.34
C ALA A 127 -7.33 -16.85 18.46
N GLU A 128 -7.48 -18.11 18.11
CA GLU A 128 -7.89 -19.17 19.01
C GLU A 128 -6.98 -20.37 18.85
N LEU A 129 -6.54 -20.95 19.96
CA LEU A 129 -5.88 -22.25 19.99
C LEU A 129 -6.86 -23.26 20.58
N LYS A 130 -7.27 -24.26 19.81
CA LYS A 130 -8.10 -25.39 20.26
C LYS A 130 -7.52 -26.68 19.73
N ASN A 131 -7.48 -27.72 20.57
CA ASN A 131 -6.91 -29.02 20.19
C ASN A 131 -5.51 -28.91 19.56
N ASN A 132 -4.69 -27.97 20.06
CA ASN A 132 -3.35 -27.68 19.54
C ASN A 132 -3.30 -27.14 18.09
N ILE A 133 -4.43 -26.65 17.57
CA ILE A 133 -4.55 -26.00 16.26
C ILE A 133 -4.88 -24.53 16.46
N TRP A 134 -4.02 -23.66 15.91
CA TRP A 134 -4.30 -22.23 15.85
C TRP A 134 -5.27 -21.92 14.72
N THR A 135 -6.29 -21.13 15.03
CA THR A 135 -7.27 -20.58 14.08
C THR A 135 -7.26 -19.06 14.22
N VAL A 136 -7.05 -18.36 13.10
CA VAL A 136 -7.18 -16.90 13.05
C VAL A 136 -8.55 -16.56 12.52
N THR A 137 -9.23 -15.64 13.20
CA THR A 137 -10.40 -14.95 12.67
C THR A 137 -9.94 -13.57 12.17
N TYR A 138 -10.19 -13.23 10.91
CA TYR A 138 -9.87 -11.91 10.36
C TYR A 138 -10.94 -11.48 9.35
N SER A 139 -11.54 -10.31 9.57
CA SER A 139 -12.60 -9.77 8.72
C SER A 139 -12.14 -9.46 7.29
N GLY A 140 -10.84 -9.18 7.11
CA GLY A 140 -10.26 -8.96 5.79
C GLY A 140 -10.37 -10.18 4.86
N LEU A 141 -10.40 -11.40 5.41
CA LEU A 141 -10.50 -12.63 4.62
C LEU A 141 -11.78 -12.70 3.78
N SER A 142 -12.87 -12.08 4.24
CA SER A 142 -14.14 -12.01 3.48
C SER A 142 -14.07 -11.15 2.21
N GLN A 143 -13.00 -10.39 2.00
CA GLN A 143 -12.79 -9.59 0.79
C GLN A 143 -12.00 -10.32 -0.29
N ILE A 144 -11.45 -11.50 0.02
CA ILE A 144 -10.75 -12.31 -0.97
C ILE A 144 -11.79 -12.81 -1.97
N ASN A 145 -11.58 -12.48 -3.24
CA ASN A 145 -12.49 -12.85 -4.34
C ASN A 145 -11.85 -13.85 -5.32
N ASN A 146 -10.61 -14.25 -5.07
CA ASN A 146 -9.87 -15.18 -5.91
C ASN A 146 -9.91 -16.58 -5.28
N GLU A 147 -10.43 -17.54 -6.04
CA GLU A 147 -10.51 -18.97 -5.66
C GLU A 147 -9.15 -19.55 -5.24
N LYS A 148 -8.04 -19.05 -5.80
CA LYS A 148 -6.68 -19.49 -5.44
C LYS A 148 -6.33 -19.19 -3.97
N TYR A 149 -6.90 -18.14 -3.41
CA TYR A 149 -6.60 -17.64 -2.06
C TYR A 149 -7.80 -17.75 -1.13
N ASP A 150 -8.82 -18.51 -1.53
CA ASP A 150 -10.08 -18.61 -0.78
C ASP A 150 -9.82 -19.16 0.62
N ALA A 151 -9.96 -18.27 1.61
CA ALA A 151 -9.80 -18.56 3.03
C ALA A 151 -11.13 -18.97 3.69
N GLY A 152 -12.18 -19.23 2.90
CA GLY A 152 -13.52 -19.53 3.38
C GLY A 152 -14.30 -18.28 3.79
N THR A 153 -15.63 -18.33 3.64
CA THR A 153 -16.52 -17.17 3.91
C THR A 153 -16.65 -16.82 5.39
N ASP A 154 -16.23 -17.72 6.28
CA ASP A 154 -16.48 -17.62 7.73
C ASP A 154 -15.48 -16.74 8.47
N LYS A 155 -14.66 -15.96 7.75
CA LYS A 155 -13.61 -15.07 8.30
C LYS A 155 -12.61 -15.83 9.16
N LYS A 156 -12.47 -17.15 8.99
CA LYS A 156 -11.69 -18.04 9.84
C LYS A 156 -10.80 -18.92 8.99
N ILE A 157 -9.54 -19.05 9.39
CA ILE A 157 -8.59 -19.92 8.72
C ILE A 157 -7.66 -20.57 9.74
N THR A 158 -7.37 -21.86 9.59
CA THR A 158 -6.40 -22.56 10.44
C THR A 158 -4.97 -22.21 10.02
N GLU A 159 -4.01 -22.36 10.93
CA GLU A 159 -2.59 -22.14 10.63
C GLU A 159 -2.10 -23.02 9.46
N SER A 160 -2.59 -24.25 9.35
CA SER A 160 -2.21 -25.16 8.26
C SER A 160 -2.69 -24.64 6.91
N GLU A 161 -3.98 -24.31 6.82
CA GLU A 161 -4.59 -23.77 5.59
C GLU A 161 -3.94 -22.44 5.21
N LEU A 162 -3.69 -21.56 6.18
CA LEU A 162 -3.06 -20.27 5.94
C LEU A 162 -1.65 -20.41 5.34
N ASN A 163 -0.85 -21.34 5.87
CA ASN A 163 0.48 -21.61 5.34
C ASN A 163 0.43 -22.25 3.94
N GLU A 164 -0.58 -23.06 3.65
CA GLU A 164 -0.78 -23.62 2.31
C GLU A 164 -1.12 -22.51 1.29
N LEU A 165 -2.06 -21.61 1.62
CA LEU A 165 -2.46 -20.52 0.75
C LEU A 165 -1.35 -19.48 0.51
N LEU A 166 -0.48 -19.23 1.51
CA LEU A 166 0.64 -18.30 1.37
C LEU A 166 1.74 -18.83 0.46
N ASN A 167 1.98 -20.14 0.48
CA ASN A 167 3.05 -20.78 -0.27
C ASN A 167 2.64 -21.19 -1.70
N ASN A 168 1.38 -20.97 -2.09
CA ASN A 168 0.83 -21.24 -3.42
C ASN A 168 0.89 -20.01 -4.34
#